data_AF-A0A0F9N396-F1
#
_entry.id   AF-A0A0F9N396-F1
#
_cell.length_a   1.000
_cell.length_b   1.000
_cell.length_c   1.000
_cell.angle_alpha   90.00
_cell.angle_beta   90.00
_cell.angle_gamma   90.00
#
_symmetry.space_group_name_H-M   'P 1'
#
loop_
_entity.id
_entity.type
_entity.pdbx_description
1 polymer ?
#
loop_
_entity_poly.entity_id
_entity_poly.type
_entity_poly.pdbx_seq_one_letter_code
_entity_poly.pdbx_strand_id
1 'polypeptide(L)'
;MKVKNMENSRGNAVPNQFIITINSPSIYGNFDKRETFQSYDSVIVVRTIWPGETRVELDVRYWNYSTTTSRYRNQFLGETKKETQAKIDSGEYKLVNLN
;
A
#
# COMPACT_ATOMS: atom_id res chain seq x y z
N MET A 1 9.48 12.41 -5.44
CA MET A 1 9.10 10.98 -5.46
C MET A 1 10.33 10.16 -5.10
N LYS A 2 10.20 9.15 -4.23
CA LYS A 2 11.26 8.19 -3.91
C LYS A 2 10.72 6.78 -4.12
N VAL A 3 11.55 5.88 -4.64
CA VAL A 3 11.19 4.47 -4.86
C VAL A 3 12.21 3.60 -4.14
N LYS A 4 11.75 2.58 -3.41
CA LYS A 4 12.61 1.60 -2.75
C LYS A 4 12.03 0.21 -2.87
N ASN A 5 12.89 -0.80 -2.91
CA ASN A 5 12.43 -2.18 -2.77
C ASN A 5 11.95 -2.45 -1.33
N MET A 6 11.00 -3.36 -1.18
CA MET A 6 10.71 -3.96 0.11
C MET A 6 11.81 -4.95 0.48
N GLU A 7 12.01 -5.17 1.77
CA GLU A 7 12.99 -6.13 2.29
C GLU A 7 12.28 -7.39 2.77
N ASN A 8 12.91 -8.54 2.61
CA ASN A 8 12.43 -9.76 3.24
C ASN A 8 12.80 -9.79 4.73
N SER A 9 12.42 -10.86 5.43
CA SER A 9 12.70 -11.04 6.85
C SER A 9 14.20 -11.12 7.22
N ARG A 10 15.09 -11.20 6.22
CA ARG A 10 16.56 -11.21 6.39
C ARG A 10 17.19 -9.86 6.03
N GLY A 11 16.39 -8.84 5.71
CA GLY A 11 16.87 -7.50 5.30
C GLY A 11 17.29 -7.40 3.83
N ASN A 12 17.11 -8.45 3.03
CA ASN A 12 17.49 -8.39 1.62
C ASN A 12 16.38 -7.74 0.80
N ALA A 13 16.75 -6.79 -0.07
CA ALA A 13 15.86 -6.19 -1.05
C ALA A 13 15.21 -7.26 -1.94
N VAL A 14 13.90 -7.14 -2.14
CA VAL A 14 13.08 -8.09 -2.88
C VAL A 14 12.77 -7.51 -4.26
N PRO A 15 13.16 -8.20 -5.35
CA PRO A 15 12.83 -7.76 -6.70
C PRO A 15 11.32 -7.61 -6.90
N ASN A 16 10.92 -6.62 -7.69
CA ASN A 16 9.53 -6.40 -8.11
C ASN A 16 8.54 -6.14 -6.96
N GLN A 17 9.04 -5.74 -5.78
CA GLN A 17 8.21 -5.28 -4.66
C GLN A 17 8.67 -3.88 -4.29
N PHE A 18 7.89 -2.86 -4.62
CA PHE A 18 8.30 -1.46 -4.51
C PHE A 18 7.40 -0.70 -3.54
N ILE A 19 8.02 0.16 -2.72
CA ILE A 19 7.36 1.23 -2.00
C ILE A 19 7.73 2.54 -2.69
N ILE A 20 6.72 3.20 -3.22
CA ILE A 20 6.83 4.52 -3.83
C ILE A 20 6.31 5.53 -2.81
N THR A 21 7.12 6.52 -2.46
CA THR A 21 6.77 7.58 -1.52
C THR A 21 6.79 8.93 -2.21
N ILE A 22 5.67 9.65 -2.07
CA ILE A 22 5.52 11.04 -2.50
C ILE A 22 5.20 11.84 -1.24
N ASN A 23 6.09 12.78 -0.88
CA ASN A 23 5.80 13.78 0.14
C ASN A 23 5.29 15.03 -0.57
N SER A 24 4.21 15.63 -0.09
CA SER A 24 3.62 16.83 -0.69
C SER A 24 3.26 17.87 0.38
N PRO A 25 4.25 18.49 1.05
CA PRO A 25 4.00 19.36 2.20
C PRO A 25 3.42 20.76 1.87
N SER A 26 2.82 21.02 0.70
CA SER A 26 2.61 22.41 0.24
C SER A 26 1.44 22.62 -0.73
N ILE A 27 0.63 23.66 -0.46
CA ILE A 27 -0.36 24.45 -1.25
C ILE A 27 -1.18 23.86 -2.40
N TYR A 28 -0.82 22.73 -3.01
CA TYR A 28 -1.50 22.09 -4.15
C TYR A 28 -1.88 20.63 -3.92
N GLY A 29 -1.38 20.01 -2.85
CA GLY A 29 -1.76 18.66 -2.43
C GLY A 29 -2.11 18.68 -0.94
N ASN A 30 -3.34 18.33 -0.59
CA ASN A 30 -3.80 18.41 0.81
C ASN A 30 -3.17 17.33 1.73
N PHE A 31 -2.31 16.45 1.23
CA PHE A 31 -1.76 15.31 1.97
C PHE A 31 -0.29 15.51 2.35
N ASP A 32 0.09 15.10 3.56
CA ASP A 32 1.49 15.13 4.02
C ASP A 32 2.34 14.14 3.23
N LYS A 33 1.80 12.92 3.05
CA LYS A 33 2.52 11.79 2.46
C LYS A 33 1.59 10.82 1.77
N ARG A 34 2.00 10.33 0.60
CA ARG A 34 1.38 9.19 -0.08
C ARG A 34 2.41 8.09 -0.25
N GLU A 35 2.06 6.88 0.18
CA GLU A 35 2.84 5.67 0.00
C GLU A 35 2.07 4.68 -0.86
N THR A 36 2.72 4.13 -1.86
CA THR A 36 2.14 3.14 -2.76
C THR A 36 2.96 1.87 -2.70
N PHE A 37 2.30 0.75 -2.44
CA PHE A 37 2.88 -0.57 -2.61
C PHE A 37 2.54 -1.09 -4.00
N GLN A 38 3.58 -1.35 -4.79
CA GLN A 38 3.49 -1.93 -6.13
C GLN A 38 4.18 -3.29 -6.14
N SER A 39 3.51 -4.28 -6.73
CA SER A 39 4.03 -5.63 -6.94
C SER A 39 4.07 -5.91 -8.44
N TYR A 40 5.26 -6.10 -9.00
CA TYR A 40 5.50 -6.08 -10.44
C TYR A 40 4.93 -4.79 -11.05
N ASP A 41 4.05 -4.89 -12.04
CA ASP A 41 3.43 -3.75 -12.72
C ASP A 41 2.10 -3.32 -12.07
N SER A 42 1.65 -4.04 -11.04
CA SER A 42 0.35 -3.79 -10.41
C SER A 42 0.47 -2.98 -9.14
N VAL A 43 -0.29 -1.90 -9.05
CA VAL A 43 -0.49 -1.15 -7.81
C VAL A 43 -1.43 -1.96 -6.91
N ILE A 44 -0.99 -2.23 -5.68
CA ILE A 44 -1.71 -3.10 -4.74
C ILE A 44 -2.40 -2.29 -3.65
N VAL A 45 -1.69 -1.30 -3.10
CA VAL A 45 -2.18 -0.45 -2.00
C VAL A 45 -1.71 0.98 -2.20
N VAL A 46 -2.61 1.93 -2.00
CA VAL A 46 -2.28 3.35 -1.81
C VAL A 46 -2.68 3.76 -0.40
N ARG A 47 -1.70 4.21 0.39
CA ARG A 47 -1.89 4.84 1.70
C ARG A 47 -1.64 6.33 1.56
N THR A 48 -2.69 7.14 1.68
CA THR A 48 -2.56 8.60 1.70
C THR A 48 -2.78 9.10 3.13
N ILE A 49 -1.87 9.96 3.59
CA ILE A 49 -1.80 10.48 4.95
C ILE A 49 -1.97 12.00 4.86
N TRP A 50 -2.98 12.51 5.55
CA TRP A 50 -3.28 13.93 5.75
C TRP A 50 -3.09 14.28 7.24
N PRO A 51 -3.09 15.58 7.59
CA PRO A 51 -3.17 15.99 8.98
C PRO A 51 -4.43 15.41 9.65
N GLY A 52 -4.26 14.44 10.55
CA GLY A 52 -5.35 13.83 11.32
C GLY A 52 -6.14 12.71 10.62
N GLU A 53 -5.82 12.37 9.36
CA GLU A 53 -6.53 11.33 8.61
C GLU A 53 -5.56 10.45 7.82
N THR A 54 -5.84 9.15 7.76
CA THR A 54 -5.17 8.23 6.84
C THR A 54 -6.21 7.43 6.09
N ARG A 55 -6.12 7.43 4.76
CA ARG A 55 -6.95 6.60 3.88
C ARG A 55 -6.10 5.52 3.25
N VAL A 56 -6.63 4.30 3.26
CA VAL A 56 -6.04 3.16 2.59
C VAL A 56 -6.99 2.66 1.51
N GLU A 57 -6.46 2.54 0.31
CA GLU A 57 -7.16 2.02 -0.86
C GLU A 57 -6.40 0.80 -1.36
N LEU A 58 -7.12 -0.28 -1.65
CA LEU A 58 -6.56 -1.50 -2.20
C LEU A 58 -7.14 -1.77 -3.59
N ASP A 59 -6.34 -2.36 -4.46
CA ASP A 59 -6.83 -2.75 -5.78
C ASP A 59 -7.84 -3.88 -5.68
N VAL A 60 -9.01 -3.71 -6.29
CA VAL A 60 -10.11 -4.67 -6.27
C VAL A 60 -9.72 -6.08 -6.73
N ARG A 61 -8.79 -6.20 -7.68
CA ARG A 61 -8.37 -7.47 -8.28
C ARG A 61 -7.10 -8.02 -7.63
N TYR A 62 -6.14 -7.14 -7.32
CA TYR A 62 -4.78 -7.55 -7.01
C TYR A 62 -4.44 -7.62 -5.52
N TRP A 63 -5.26 -7.04 -4.63
CA TRP A 63 -4.95 -6.96 -3.19
C TRP A 63 -4.69 -8.32 -2.51
N ASN A 64 -5.29 -9.40 -3.01
CA ASN A 64 -5.12 -10.77 -2.51
C ASN A 64 -4.86 -11.79 -3.64
N TYR A 65 -4.21 -11.36 -4.74
CA TYR A 65 -4.04 -12.19 -5.93
C TYR A 65 -3.00 -13.31 -5.80
N SER A 66 -1.84 -13.03 -5.19
CA SER A 66 -0.76 -14.02 -5.04
C SER A 66 -0.28 -14.11 -3.60
N THR A 67 0.31 -15.26 -3.22
CA THR A 67 0.88 -15.48 -1.88
C THR A 67 1.99 -14.48 -1.57
N THR A 68 2.86 -14.21 -2.54
CA THR A 68 3.95 -13.22 -2.44
C THR A 68 3.41 -11.81 -2.26
N THR A 69 2.45 -11.40 -3.11
CA THR A 69 1.82 -10.07 -3.02
C THR A 69 1.12 -9.89 -1.67
N SER A 70 0.35 -10.88 -1.22
CA SER A 70 -0.34 -10.84 0.07
C SER A 70 0.64 -10.76 1.25
N ARG A 71 1.77 -11.48 1.18
CA ARG A 71 2.83 -11.40 2.20
C ARG A 71 3.40 -10.00 2.31
N TYR A 72 3.75 -9.36 1.20
CA TYR A 72 4.34 -8.02 1.22
C TYR A 72 3.30 -6.93 1.47
N ARG A 73 2.04 -7.11 1.06
CA ARG A 73 0.93 -6.25 1.48
C ARG A 73 0.78 -6.26 3.01
N ASN A 74 0.81 -7.44 3.63
CA ASN A 74 0.78 -7.56 5.09
C ASN A 74 1.94 -6.79 5.74
N GLN A 75 3.14 -6.92 5.19
CA GLN A 75 4.30 -6.18 5.68
C GLN A 75 4.17 -4.66 5.48
N PHE A 76 3.58 -4.21 4.36
CA PHE A 76 3.37 -2.78 4.07
C PHE A 76 2.32 -2.13 4.99
N LEU A 77 1.23 -2.85 5.27
CA LEU A 77 0.13 -2.40 6.13
C LEU A 77 0.37 -2.68 7.63
N GLY A 78 1.26 -3.63 7.95
CA GLY A 78 1.53 -4.06 9.32
C GLY A 78 0.44 -4.96 9.91
N GLU A 79 -0.29 -5.70 9.08
CA GLU A 79 -1.46 -6.49 9.47
C GLU A 79 -1.58 -7.80 8.68
N THR A 80 -2.47 -8.69 9.11
CA THR A 80 -2.79 -9.96 8.45
C THR A 80 -3.88 -9.80 7.39
N LYS A 81 -4.03 -10.80 6.51
CA LYS A 81 -5.14 -10.86 5.55
C LYS A 81 -6.51 -10.77 6.23
N LYS A 82 -6.67 -11.41 7.39
CA LYS A 82 -7.94 -11.41 8.11
C LYS A 82 -8.30 -10.00 8.57
N GLU A 83 -7.32 -9.25 9.07
CA GLU A 83 -7.50 -7.85 9.47
C GLU A 83 -7.78 -6.96 8.26
N THR A 84 -7.04 -7.13 7.15
CA THR A 84 -7.32 -6.39 5.91
C THR A 84 -8.75 -6.62 5.42
N GLN A 85 -9.21 -7.88 5.42
CA GLN A 85 -10.58 -8.22 5.01
C GLN A 85 -11.60 -7.58 5.96
N ALA A 86 -11.40 -7.66 7.27
CA ALA A 86 -12.30 -7.03 8.24
C ALA A 86 -12.40 -5.51 8.05
N LYS A 87 -11.30 -4.83 7.69
CA LYS A 87 -11.27 -3.40 7.38
C LYS A 87 -11.95 -3.06 6.05
N ILE A 88 -11.90 -3.97 5.07
CA ILE A 88 -12.68 -3.84 3.84
C ILE A 88 -14.18 -3.98 4.17
N ASP A 89 -14.54 -4.99 4.95
CA ASP A 89 -15.93 -5.29 5.32
C ASP A 89 -16.54 -4.18 6.19
N SER A 90 -15.74 -3.53 7.05
CA SER A 90 -16.17 -2.37 7.85
C SER A 90 -16.23 -1.06 7.07
N GLY A 91 -15.66 -1.02 5.86
CA GLY A 91 -15.55 0.17 5.02
C GLY A 91 -14.41 1.12 5.40
N GLU A 92 -13.56 0.77 6.37
CA GLU A 92 -12.32 1.52 6.69
C GLU A 92 -11.39 1.55 5.48
N TYR A 93 -11.27 0.41 4.78
CA TYR A 93 -10.49 0.28 3.56
C TYR A 93 -11.39 0.24 2.33
N LYS A 94 -10.98 0.94 1.27
CA LYS A 94 -11.76 1.00 0.02
C LYS A 94 -11.12 0.13 -1.05
N LEU A 95 -11.93 -0.75 -1.65
CA LEU A 95 -11.57 -1.42 -2.90
C LEU A 95 -11.86 -0.48 -4.06
N VAL A 96 -10.83 -0.21 -4.87
CA VAL A 96 -10.93 0.66 -6.05
C VAL A 96 -10.17 0.03 -7.21
N ASN A 97 -10.41 0.47 -8.44
CA ASN A 97 -9.56 0.08 -9.56
C ASN A 97 -8.30 0.96 -9.56
N LEU A 98 -7.15 0.39 -9.22
CA LEU A 98 -5.85 1.09 -9.22
C LEU A 98 -5.05 0.83 -10.50
N ASN A 99 -5.55 -0.01 -11.42
CA ASN A 99 -4.84 -0.50 -12.60
C ASN A 99 -5.64 -0.41 -13.91
#